data_AF-A0A412HIN4-F1
#
_entry.id   AF-A0A412HIN4-F1
#
_cell.length_a   1.000
_cell.length_b   1.000
_cell.length_c   1.000
_cell.angle_alpha   90.00
_cell.angle_beta   90.00
_cell.angle_gamma   90.00
#
_symmetry.space_group_name_H-M   'P 1'
#
loop_
_entity.id
_entity.type
_entity.pdbx_description
1 polymer ?
#
loop_
_entity_poly.entity_id
_entity_poly.type
_entity_poly.pdbx_seq_one_letter_code
_entity_poly.pdbx_strand_id
1 'polypeptide(L)'
;MDNSIKDINHSLSIQAETLGEPAETEASWYAMRVFMNKVALCRDLFNLFNNALKDPDQMKNTFPEDMMGDVMEYYAPFVIERHVNSQGKKIVVERPLIPSLFFMRSNKRQALCLERELCGKARLYRQLVDFDPQPIAIPKRQMQMFMMVSSGDQEGLEYFEDGAFNWKKGERVRVIDGRFKGLEGEIKRINGDHRLIVSIDGVCVVATTYIPRCFLEKI
;
A
#
# COMPACT_ATOMS: atom_id res chain seq x y z
N MET A 1 34.48 -35.59 11.69
CA MET A 1 34.49 -34.72 12.88
C MET A 1 35.78 -33.92 12.78
N ASP A 2 35.84 -32.60 12.68
CA ASP A 2 34.82 -31.57 12.56
C ASP A 2 35.55 -30.27 12.13
N ASN A 3 34.88 -29.45 11.34
CA ASN A 3 35.04 -28.00 11.14
C ASN A 3 36.43 -27.33 10.98
N SER A 4 36.73 -26.90 9.75
CA SER A 4 37.39 -25.60 9.54
C SER A 4 37.01 -25.02 8.17
N ILE A 5 35.77 -24.55 8.05
CA ILE A 5 35.38 -23.61 6.99
C ILE A 5 35.63 -22.22 7.58
N LYS A 6 36.69 -21.57 7.10
CA LYS A 6 36.94 -20.15 7.34
C LYS A 6 35.94 -19.39 6.48
N ASP A 7 34.92 -18.84 7.13
CA ASP A 7 33.99 -17.91 6.51
C ASP A 7 34.75 -16.65 6.07
N ILE A 8 34.70 -16.45 4.75
CA ILE A 8 35.12 -15.25 4.05
C ILE A 8 34.04 -14.21 4.29
N ASN A 9 34.17 -13.44 5.38
CA ASN A 9 33.45 -12.18 5.54
C ASN A 9 34.10 -11.13 4.64
N HIS A 10 33.66 -11.09 3.38
CA HIS A 10 33.94 -9.98 2.47
C HIS A 10 32.62 -9.30 2.08
N SER A 11 32.35 -8.21 2.79
CA SER A 11 31.88 -6.94 2.22
C SER A 11 30.62 -6.98 1.36
N LEU A 12 29.46 -6.73 1.97
CA LEU A 12 28.33 -6.05 1.33
C LEU A 12 27.68 -5.07 2.33
N SER A 13 28.41 -4.00 2.64
CA SER A 13 27.81 -2.76 3.13
C SER A 13 27.07 -2.11 1.97
N ILE A 14 25.81 -2.50 1.77
CA ILE A 14 24.88 -1.71 0.98
C ILE A 14 24.57 -0.49 1.83
N GLN A 15 25.06 0.68 1.40
CA GLN A 15 24.62 1.95 1.91
C GLN A 15 23.12 2.05 1.62
N ALA A 16 22.30 1.76 2.64
CA ALA A 16 20.92 2.18 2.65
C ALA A 16 20.94 3.71 2.68
N GLU A 17 20.50 4.34 1.59
CA GLU A 17 20.17 5.76 1.60
C GLU A 17 19.23 6.00 2.77
N THR A 18 19.74 6.70 3.78
CA THR A 18 18.99 7.08 4.97
C THR A 18 18.04 8.19 4.55
N LEU A 19 16.89 7.82 3.98
CA LEU A 19 15.71 8.66 3.96
C LEU A 19 15.34 8.86 5.42
N GLY A 20 15.72 10.02 5.97
CA GLY A 20 15.44 10.38 7.36
C GLY A 20 13.96 10.13 7.67
N GLU A 21 13.70 9.60 8.86
CA GLU A 21 12.33 9.48 9.35
C GLU A 21 11.63 10.84 9.17
N PRO A 22 10.44 10.89 8.56
CA PRO A 22 9.70 12.14 8.49
C PRO A 22 9.53 12.65 9.91
N ALA A 23 9.78 13.95 10.13
CA ALA A 23 9.49 14.59 11.39
C ALA A 23 8.06 14.20 11.82
N GLU A 24 7.81 13.90 13.11
CA GLU A 24 6.55 13.31 13.59
C GLU A 24 5.28 14.06 13.16
N THR A 25 5.43 15.31 12.68
CA THR A 25 4.39 16.21 12.18
C THR A 25 4.13 16.15 10.67
N GLU A 26 5.01 15.58 9.83
CA GLU A 26 4.81 15.54 8.38
C GLU A 26 3.87 14.40 7.96
N ALA A 27 2.86 14.73 7.13
CA ALA A 27 1.86 13.76 6.69
C ALA A 27 2.48 12.68 5.79
N SER A 28 2.33 11.43 6.20
CA SER A 28 2.82 10.25 5.48
C SER A 28 1.68 9.32 5.11
N TRP A 29 1.91 8.45 4.12
CA TRP A 29 0.97 7.37 3.79
C TRP A 29 1.19 6.19 4.72
N TYR A 30 0.09 5.59 5.20
CA TYR A 30 0.06 4.38 6.00
C TYR A 30 -0.92 3.39 5.39
N ALA A 31 -0.61 2.10 5.45
CA ALA A 31 -1.52 1.04 5.08
C ALA A 31 -2.25 0.49 6.30
N MET A 32 -3.53 0.14 6.12
CA MET A 32 -4.36 -0.55 7.09
C MET A 32 -4.90 -1.84 6.49
N ARG A 33 -4.84 -2.92 7.27
CA ARG A 33 -5.59 -4.14 7.04
C ARG A 33 -6.98 -4.00 7.62
N VAL A 34 -8.00 -3.96 6.78
CA VAL A 34 -9.42 -3.89 7.15
C VAL A 34 -10.00 -5.29 7.27
N PHE A 35 -10.45 -5.68 8.46
CA PHE A 35 -10.96 -7.02 8.70
C PHE A 35 -12.33 -7.25 8.03
N MET A 36 -12.62 -8.53 7.75
CA MET A 36 -13.85 -8.98 7.08
C MET A 36 -14.08 -8.35 5.69
N ASN A 37 -13.01 -7.82 5.06
CA ASN A 37 -13.07 -7.13 3.77
C ASN A 37 -14.05 -5.95 3.71
N LYS A 38 -14.25 -5.25 4.84
CA LYS A 38 -15.17 -4.10 4.95
C LYS A 38 -14.56 -2.78 4.49
N VAL A 39 -13.79 -2.78 3.41
CA VAL A 39 -13.02 -1.62 2.92
C VAL A 39 -13.92 -0.42 2.59
N ALA A 40 -15.09 -0.66 1.96
CA ALA A 40 -16.07 0.40 1.67
C ALA A 40 -16.63 1.05 2.95
N LEU A 41 -16.91 0.26 3.99
CA LEU A 41 -17.36 0.80 5.28
C LEU A 41 -16.24 1.59 5.98
N CYS A 42 -14.99 1.16 5.83
CA CYS A 42 -13.82 1.90 6.34
C CYS A 42 -13.69 3.27 5.65
N ARG A 43 -13.87 3.33 4.32
CA ARG A 43 -13.96 4.58 3.55
C ARG A 43 -15.05 5.50 4.10
N ASP A 44 -16.25 4.98 4.31
CA ASP A 44 -17.40 5.80 4.73
C ASP A 44 -17.20 6.36 6.15
N LEU A 45 -16.61 5.57 7.06
CA LEU A 45 -16.18 6.04 8.37
C LEU A 45 -15.14 7.16 8.25
N PHE A 46 -14.11 6.98 7.41
CA PHE A 46 -13.10 8.02 7.15
C PHE A 46 -13.72 9.34 6.67
N ASN A 47 -14.70 9.26 5.77
CA ASN A 47 -15.42 10.44 5.29
C ASN A 47 -16.21 11.13 6.41
N LEU A 48 -16.84 10.35 7.30
CA LEU A 48 -17.54 10.89 8.46
C LEU A 48 -16.57 11.63 9.41
N PHE A 49 -15.42 11.02 9.72
CA PHE A 49 -14.38 11.65 10.54
C PHE A 49 -13.87 12.95 9.89
N ASN A 50 -13.52 12.91 8.60
CA ASN A 50 -13.04 14.08 7.87
C ASN A 50 -14.06 15.22 7.80
N ASN A 51 -15.36 14.91 7.72
CA ASN A 51 -16.41 15.93 7.77
C ASN A 51 -16.50 16.58 9.15
N ALA A 52 -16.35 15.80 10.22
CA ALA A 52 -16.32 16.35 11.57
C ALA A 52 -15.05 17.20 11.83
N LEU A 53 -13.90 16.81 11.26
CA LEU A 53 -12.67 17.62 11.33
C LEU A 53 -12.79 19.01 10.68
N LYS A 54 -13.74 19.19 9.75
CA LYS A 54 -14.02 20.47 9.11
C LYS A 54 -14.90 21.40 9.95
N ASP A 55 -15.50 20.88 11.03
CA ASP A 55 -16.42 21.60 11.92
C ASP A 55 -15.81 21.71 13.35
N PRO A 56 -15.21 22.88 13.69
CA PRO A 56 -14.50 23.06 14.96
C PRO A 56 -15.38 22.88 16.21
N ASP A 57 -16.69 23.15 16.10
CA ASP A 57 -17.62 23.11 17.23
C ASP A 57 -18.03 21.66 17.58
N GLN A 58 -18.05 20.75 16.60
CA GLN A 58 -18.28 19.32 16.84
C GLN A 58 -17.01 18.57 17.29
N MET A 59 -15.81 19.06 16.93
CA MET A 59 -14.55 18.39 17.29
C MET A 59 -14.29 18.33 18.79
N LYS A 60 -14.55 19.42 19.54
CA LYS A 60 -14.13 19.55 20.95
C LYS A 60 -14.78 18.54 21.91
N ASN A 61 -15.93 17.99 21.55
CA ASN A 61 -16.70 17.10 22.42
C ASN A 61 -16.76 15.65 21.92
N THR A 62 -16.29 15.35 20.71
CA THR A 62 -16.50 14.04 20.06
C THR A 62 -15.22 13.25 19.82
N PHE A 63 -14.05 13.90 19.66
CA PHE A 63 -12.81 13.20 19.33
C PHE A 63 -11.66 13.47 20.30
N PRO A 64 -10.75 12.49 20.50
CA PRO A 64 -9.53 12.71 21.26
C PRO A 64 -8.68 13.85 20.67
N GLU A 65 -7.96 14.59 21.52
CA GLU A 65 -7.01 15.62 21.09
C GLU A 65 -5.98 15.07 20.07
N ASP A 66 -5.65 13.78 20.20
CA ASP A 66 -4.82 12.97 19.29
C ASP A 66 -5.30 12.94 17.83
N MET A 67 -6.59 13.17 17.60
CA MET A 67 -7.19 13.19 16.27
C MET A 67 -7.12 14.58 15.62
N MET A 68 -6.76 15.63 16.38
CA MET A 68 -6.61 16.98 15.83
C MET A 68 -5.50 17.04 14.77
N GLY A 69 -5.71 17.84 13.73
CA GLY A 69 -4.75 17.99 12.65
C GLY A 69 -5.48 18.24 11.32
N ASP A 70 -4.73 18.14 10.24
CA ASP A 70 -5.27 18.31 8.90
C ASP A 70 -6.28 17.20 8.55
N VAL A 71 -7.14 17.51 7.58
CA VAL A 71 -8.02 16.54 6.94
C VAL A 71 -7.18 15.42 6.34
N MET A 72 -7.56 14.18 6.62
CA MET A 72 -6.83 13.01 6.13
C MET A 72 -7.21 12.68 4.68
N GLU A 73 -6.28 12.18 3.90
CA GLU A 73 -6.57 11.60 2.57
C GLU A 73 -6.66 10.07 2.68
N TYR A 74 -7.35 9.42 1.75
CA TYR A 74 -7.33 7.96 1.67
C TYR A 74 -7.25 7.48 0.23
N TYR A 75 -6.80 6.24 0.05
CA TYR A 75 -6.80 5.55 -1.21
C TYR A 75 -7.12 4.06 -1.01
N ALA A 76 -8.06 3.56 -1.80
CA ALA A 76 -8.31 2.13 -1.97
C ALA A 76 -8.86 1.94 -3.39
N PRO A 77 -8.26 1.08 -4.22
CA PRO A 77 -8.79 0.83 -5.55
C PRO A 77 -10.08 0.01 -5.45
N PHE A 78 -11.12 0.44 -6.17
CA PHE A 78 -12.42 -0.25 -6.26
C PHE A 78 -12.73 -0.60 -7.70
N VAL A 79 -13.42 -1.73 -7.90
CA VAL A 79 -13.97 -2.15 -9.18
C VAL A 79 -15.48 -2.16 -9.13
N ILE A 80 -16.09 -1.77 -10.26
CA ILE A 80 -17.53 -1.80 -10.44
C ILE A 80 -17.90 -3.05 -11.24
N GLU A 81 -18.57 -3.99 -10.61
CA GLU A 81 -19.08 -5.19 -11.24
C GLU A 81 -20.57 -5.04 -11.57
N ARG A 82 -20.97 -5.46 -12.77
CA ARG A 82 -22.38 -5.50 -13.18
C ARG A 82 -22.85 -6.94 -13.19
N HIS A 83 -23.83 -7.25 -12.35
CA HIS A 83 -24.41 -8.58 -12.24
C HIS A 83 -25.89 -8.54 -12.63
N VAL A 84 -26.45 -9.71 -12.93
CA VAL A 84 -27.89 -9.91 -12.96
C VAL A 84 -28.23 -10.80 -11.78
N ASN A 85 -29.08 -10.32 -10.87
CA ASN A 85 -29.48 -11.12 -9.72
C ASN A 85 -30.41 -12.27 -10.15
N SER A 86 -30.75 -13.15 -9.21
CA SER A 86 -31.66 -14.29 -9.44
C SER A 86 -33.06 -13.91 -9.92
N GLN A 87 -33.45 -12.64 -9.83
CA GLN A 87 -34.73 -12.10 -10.29
C GLN A 87 -34.64 -11.42 -11.68
N GLY A 88 -33.50 -11.55 -12.37
CA GLY A 88 -33.30 -10.90 -13.68
C GLY A 88 -33.00 -9.40 -13.62
N LYS A 89 -32.86 -8.82 -12.42
CA LYS A 89 -32.55 -7.40 -12.24
C LYS A 89 -31.05 -7.16 -12.37
N LYS A 90 -30.66 -6.21 -13.23
CA LYS A 90 -29.30 -5.70 -13.31
C LYS A 90 -28.94 -4.99 -12.00
N ILE A 91 -27.91 -5.45 -11.32
CA ILE A 91 -27.34 -4.85 -10.13
C ILE A 91 -25.92 -4.40 -10.42
N VAL A 92 -25.53 -3.27 -9.83
CA VAL A 92 -24.17 -2.74 -9.90
C VAL A 92 -23.59 -2.82 -8.50
N VAL A 93 -22.47 -3.51 -8.36
CA VAL A 93 -21.82 -3.76 -7.07
C VAL A 93 -20.40 -3.22 -7.14
N GLU A 94 -20.07 -2.33 -6.20
CA GLU A 94 -18.70 -1.89 -5.99
C GLU A 94 -17.99 -2.85 -5.03
N ARG A 95 -16.76 -3.26 -5.36
CA ARG A 95 -15.92 -4.10 -4.49
C ARG A 95 -14.50 -3.56 -4.45
N PRO A 96 -13.80 -3.68 -3.30
CA PRO A 96 -12.38 -3.37 -3.28
C PRO A 96 -11.65 -4.29 -4.25
N LEU A 97 -10.81 -3.71 -5.11
CA LEU A 97 -9.96 -4.47 -6.03
C LEU A 97 -8.98 -5.34 -5.25
N ILE A 98 -8.45 -4.81 -4.16
CA ILE A 98 -7.52 -5.51 -3.27
C ILE A 98 -8.25 -5.74 -1.94
N PRO A 99 -8.59 -7.00 -1.61
CA PRO A 99 -9.32 -7.29 -0.39
C PRO A 99 -8.57 -6.79 0.85
N SER A 100 -9.31 -6.20 1.78
CA SER A 100 -8.81 -5.79 3.10
C SER A 100 -7.69 -4.74 3.10
N LEU A 101 -7.29 -4.17 1.96
CA LEU A 101 -6.22 -3.17 1.91
C LEU A 101 -6.79 -1.75 1.79
N PHE A 102 -6.35 -0.85 2.66
CA PHE A 102 -6.77 0.54 2.68
C PHE A 102 -5.57 1.43 3.01
N PHE A 103 -5.39 2.53 2.28
CA PHE A 103 -4.32 3.49 2.54
C PHE A 103 -4.90 4.79 3.07
N MET A 104 -4.20 5.40 4.00
CA MET A 104 -4.52 6.71 4.56
C MET A 104 -3.29 7.60 4.57
N ARG A 105 -3.49 8.90 4.39
CA ARG A 105 -2.45 9.91 4.54
C ARG A 105 -2.79 10.80 5.72
N SER A 106 -1.92 10.82 6.71
CA SER A 106 -2.08 11.60 7.94
C SER A 106 -0.73 11.79 8.63
N ASN A 107 -0.70 12.54 9.73
CA ASN A 107 0.43 12.40 10.67
C ASN A 107 0.32 11.07 11.45
N LYS A 108 1.43 10.65 12.08
CA LYS A 108 1.53 9.37 12.80
C LYS A 108 0.52 9.25 13.96
N ARG A 109 0.31 10.36 14.69
CA ARG A 109 -0.59 10.42 15.84
C ARG A 109 -2.04 10.18 15.44
N GLN A 110 -2.51 10.82 14.36
CA GLN A 110 -3.83 10.60 13.78
C GLN A 110 -4.02 9.14 13.32
N ALA A 111 -3.01 8.54 12.69
CA ALA A 111 -3.06 7.14 12.26
C ALA A 111 -3.28 6.18 13.43
N LEU A 112 -2.49 6.34 14.50
CA LEU A 112 -2.62 5.54 15.71
C LEU A 112 -3.96 5.77 16.41
N CYS A 113 -4.40 7.03 16.50
CA CYS A 113 -5.69 7.36 17.10
C CYS A 113 -6.82 6.68 16.35
N LEU A 114 -6.81 6.75 15.02
CA LEU A 114 -7.86 6.17 14.20
C LEU A 114 -7.89 4.63 14.25
N GLU A 115 -6.73 3.97 14.29
CA GLU A 115 -6.66 2.52 14.53
C GLU A 115 -7.38 2.13 15.84
N ARG A 116 -7.19 2.92 16.92
CA ARG A 116 -7.88 2.70 18.20
C ARG A 116 -9.39 2.89 18.06
N GLU A 117 -9.84 3.98 17.42
CA GLU A 117 -11.27 4.28 17.21
C GLU A 117 -11.97 3.25 16.32
N LEU A 118 -11.24 2.61 15.40
CA LEU A 118 -11.77 1.53 14.58
C LEU A 118 -12.00 0.24 15.38
N CYS A 119 -11.63 0.17 16.67
CA CYS A 119 -12.00 -0.89 17.62
C CYS A 119 -11.77 -2.30 17.07
N GLY A 120 -10.59 -2.54 16.50
CA GLY A 120 -10.23 -3.85 15.94
C GLY A 120 -10.90 -4.19 14.62
N LYS A 121 -11.59 -3.25 13.95
CA LYS A 121 -12.10 -3.42 12.57
C LYS A 121 -11.03 -3.20 11.51
N ALA A 122 -9.94 -2.53 11.86
CA ALA A 122 -8.77 -2.40 11.03
C ALA A 122 -7.50 -2.31 11.89
N ARG A 123 -6.34 -2.61 11.30
CA ARG A 123 -5.01 -2.45 11.93
C ARG A 123 -3.99 -1.90 10.95
N LEU A 124 -3.09 -1.06 11.43
CA LEU A 124 -1.96 -0.54 10.66
C LEU A 124 -0.96 -1.66 10.37
N TYR A 125 -0.37 -1.61 9.17
CA TYR A 125 0.83 -2.40 8.87
C TYR A 125 2.01 -1.82 9.65
N ARG A 126 2.83 -2.71 10.21
CA ARG A 126 3.91 -2.35 11.13
C ARG A 126 5.22 -3.03 10.74
N GLN A 127 6.31 -2.32 10.95
CA GLN A 127 7.68 -2.83 10.90
C GLN A 127 8.28 -2.83 12.31
N LEU A 128 9.28 -3.67 12.52
CA LEU A 128 10.01 -3.70 13.78
C LEU A 128 11.18 -2.71 13.72
N VAL A 129 11.18 -1.69 14.59
CA VAL A 129 12.28 -0.73 14.75
C VAL A 129 12.76 -0.85 16.19
N ASP A 130 14.01 -1.28 16.40
CA ASP A 130 14.58 -1.49 17.74
C ASP A 130 13.67 -2.31 18.68
N PHE A 131 13.10 -3.41 18.15
CA PHE A 131 12.14 -4.30 18.82
C PHE A 131 10.77 -3.69 19.13
N ASP A 132 10.50 -2.47 18.66
CA ASP A 132 9.21 -1.80 18.82
C ASP A 132 8.39 -1.83 17.51
N PRO A 133 7.15 -2.36 17.51
CA PRO A 133 6.28 -2.38 16.33
C PRO A 133 5.75 -1.00 15.94
N GLN A 134 6.38 -0.37 14.96
CA GLN A 134 6.04 0.97 14.48
C GLN A 134 5.23 0.92 13.18
N PRO A 135 4.22 1.81 12.99
CA PRO A 135 3.51 1.91 11.71
C PRO A 135 4.47 2.22 10.57
N ILE A 136 4.27 1.57 9.42
CA ILE A 136 5.10 1.79 8.24
C ILE A 136 4.70 3.11 7.57
N ALA A 137 5.58 4.12 7.62
CA ALA A 137 5.46 5.32 6.81
C ALA A 137 5.88 5.00 5.37
N ILE A 138 4.91 4.91 4.46
CA ILE A 138 5.14 4.48 3.07
C ILE A 138 5.88 5.59 2.30
N PRO A 139 7.02 5.27 1.66
CA PRO A 139 7.73 6.24 0.83
C PRO A 139 6.83 6.79 -0.28
N LYS A 140 6.85 8.12 -0.45
CA LYS A 140 6.01 8.83 -1.43
C LYS A 140 6.08 8.22 -2.83
N ARG A 141 7.28 7.82 -3.28
CA ARG A 141 7.49 7.21 -4.60
C ARG A 141 6.80 5.85 -4.72
N GLN A 142 6.85 5.00 -3.69
CA GLN A 142 6.18 3.70 -3.69
C GLN A 142 4.66 3.88 -3.77
N MET A 143 4.10 4.79 -2.97
CA MET A 143 2.66 5.08 -3.02
C MET A 143 2.23 5.64 -4.37
N GLN A 144 3.02 6.54 -4.96
CA GLN A 144 2.76 7.07 -6.30
C GLN A 144 2.74 5.95 -7.36
N MET A 145 3.74 5.06 -7.36
CA MET A 145 3.78 3.93 -8.29
C MET A 145 2.59 3.00 -8.12
N PHE A 146 2.25 2.69 -6.87
CA PHE A 146 1.09 1.88 -6.53
C PHE A 146 -0.21 2.50 -7.07
N MET A 147 -0.46 3.78 -6.77
CA MET A 147 -1.64 4.48 -7.26
C MET A 147 -1.71 4.48 -8.78
N MET A 148 -0.60 4.76 -9.48
CA MET A 148 -0.57 4.78 -10.95
C MET A 148 -0.93 3.41 -11.56
N VAL A 149 -0.43 2.31 -10.99
CA VAL A 149 -0.76 0.97 -11.51
C VAL A 149 -2.20 0.58 -11.15
N SER A 150 -2.67 0.89 -9.94
CA SER A 150 -3.97 0.44 -9.44
C SER A 150 -5.16 1.37 -9.72
N SER A 151 -4.94 2.56 -10.30
CA SER A 151 -6.03 3.48 -10.69
C SER A 151 -6.48 3.35 -12.15
N GLY A 152 -5.67 2.73 -13.01
CA GLY A 152 -5.93 2.60 -14.45
C GLY A 152 -6.81 1.41 -14.82
N ASP A 153 -6.51 0.77 -15.96
CA ASP A 153 -7.09 -0.52 -16.31
C ASP A 153 -6.48 -1.63 -15.42
N GLN A 154 -7.35 -2.30 -14.68
CA GLN A 154 -7.00 -3.29 -13.66
C GLN A 154 -6.96 -4.72 -14.22
N GLU A 155 -7.24 -4.90 -15.51
CA GLU A 155 -7.29 -6.22 -16.13
C GLU A 155 -5.91 -6.91 -16.08
N GLY A 156 -5.91 -8.11 -15.49
CA GLY A 156 -4.75 -8.97 -15.35
C GLY A 156 -3.71 -8.51 -14.33
N LEU A 157 -4.02 -7.52 -13.49
CA LEU A 157 -3.19 -7.20 -12.33
C LEU A 157 -3.36 -8.26 -11.24
N GLU A 158 -2.25 -8.62 -10.61
CA GLU A 158 -2.23 -9.56 -9.48
C GLU A 158 -1.61 -8.87 -8.27
N TYR A 159 -2.22 -9.09 -7.10
CA TYR A 159 -1.83 -8.48 -5.84
C TYR A 159 -1.42 -9.56 -4.86
N PHE A 160 -0.30 -9.32 -4.18
CA PHE A 160 0.28 -10.27 -3.23
C PHE A 160 0.61 -9.56 -1.93
N GLU A 161 0.48 -10.28 -0.81
CA GLU A 161 0.98 -9.81 0.48
C GLU A 161 2.52 -9.72 0.43
N ASP A 162 3.10 -8.84 1.25
CA ASP A 162 4.56 -8.79 1.36
C ASP A 162 5.12 -10.14 1.83
N GLY A 163 6.28 -10.52 1.30
CA GLY A 163 6.92 -11.81 1.58
C GLY A 163 6.20 -13.05 1.01
N ALA A 164 5.12 -12.91 0.22
CA ALA A 164 4.41 -14.03 -0.39
C ALA A 164 5.30 -14.92 -1.29
N PHE A 165 6.46 -14.41 -1.73
CA PHE A 165 7.43 -15.18 -2.50
C PHE A 165 8.86 -14.82 -2.10
N ASN A 166 9.74 -15.81 -2.21
CA ASN A 166 11.18 -15.61 -2.05
C ASN A 166 11.77 -15.08 -3.37
N TRP A 167 11.56 -13.78 -3.63
CA TRP A 167 12.00 -13.17 -4.88
C TRP A 167 13.53 -13.05 -4.92
N LYS A 168 14.17 -13.58 -5.97
CA LYS A 168 15.50 -13.07 -6.34
C LYS A 168 15.36 -11.59 -6.73
N LYS A 169 16.33 -10.77 -6.34
CA LYS A 169 16.37 -9.33 -6.69
C LYS A 169 16.20 -9.21 -8.21
N GLY A 170 15.16 -8.51 -8.64
CA GLY A 170 14.88 -8.31 -10.06
C GLY A 170 15.73 -7.20 -10.65
N GLU A 171 15.63 -7.02 -11.97
CA GLU A 171 16.22 -5.87 -12.64
C GLU A 171 15.29 -4.66 -12.47
N ARG A 172 15.83 -3.55 -11.95
CA ARG A 172 15.09 -2.29 -11.83
C ARG A 172 14.94 -1.66 -13.19
N VAL A 173 13.71 -1.30 -13.53
CA VAL A 173 13.37 -0.72 -14.83
C VAL A 173 12.36 0.39 -14.69
N ARG A 174 12.32 1.25 -15.70
CA ARG A 174 11.24 2.19 -15.98
C ARG A 174 10.52 1.76 -17.26
N VAL A 175 9.19 1.85 -17.26
CA VAL A 175 8.39 1.67 -18.46
C VAL A 175 8.35 2.98 -19.24
N ILE A 176 8.80 2.98 -20.49
CA ILE A 176 8.93 4.18 -21.33
C ILE A 176 7.80 4.33 -22.35
N ASP A 177 6.99 3.28 -22.57
CA ASP A 177 5.89 3.29 -23.53
C ASP A 177 4.75 2.32 -23.17
N GLY A 178 3.62 2.43 -23.87
CA GLY A 178 2.42 1.64 -23.65
C GLY A 178 1.61 2.07 -22.42
N ARG A 179 0.65 1.23 -22.03
CA ARG A 179 -0.33 1.56 -20.97
C ARG A 179 0.28 1.82 -19.58
N PHE A 180 1.49 1.33 -19.36
CA PHE A 180 2.21 1.40 -18.09
C PHE A 180 3.33 2.44 -18.07
N LYS A 181 3.42 3.30 -19.10
CA LYS A 181 4.45 4.34 -19.22
C LYS A 181 4.56 5.18 -17.94
N GLY A 182 5.78 5.36 -17.47
CA GLY A 182 6.11 6.09 -16.25
C GLY A 182 6.22 5.23 -14.99
N LEU A 183 5.73 3.98 -15.00
CA LEU A 183 5.92 3.06 -13.88
C LEU A 183 7.39 2.65 -13.75
N GLU A 184 7.83 2.54 -12.51
CA GLU A 184 9.13 1.99 -12.14
C GLU A 184 8.91 0.80 -11.21
N GLY A 185 9.75 -0.21 -11.35
CA GLY A 185 9.63 -1.43 -10.58
C GLY A 185 10.72 -2.43 -10.91
N GLU A 186 10.52 -3.67 -10.51
CA GLU A 186 11.42 -4.78 -10.84
C GLU A 186 10.78 -5.73 -11.84
N ILE A 187 11.52 -6.18 -12.84
CA ILE A 187 11.07 -7.29 -13.70
C ILE A 187 11.30 -8.61 -12.99
N LYS A 188 10.22 -9.37 -12.79
CA LYS A 188 10.26 -10.72 -12.23
C LYS A 188 9.42 -11.69 -13.04
N ARG A 189 9.75 -12.97 -12.92
CA ARG A 189 9.01 -14.05 -13.57
C ARG A 189 7.91 -14.55 -12.65
N ILE A 190 6.66 -14.43 -13.09
CA ILE A 190 5.47 -14.90 -12.37
C ILE A 190 4.67 -15.76 -13.33
N ASN A 191 4.36 -16.99 -12.94
CA ASN A 191 3.60 -17.95 -13.75
C ASN A 191 4.17 -18.15 -15.17
N GLY A 192 5.48 -17.99 -15.34
CA GLY A 192 6.16 -18.15 -16.64
C GLY A 192 6.36 -16.84 -17.41
N ASP A 193 5.67 -15.76 -17.05
CA ASP A 193 5.72 -14.46 -17.74
C ASP A 193 6.62 -13.45 -17.04
N HIS A 194 7.27 -12.57 -17.81
CA HIS A 194 7.96 -11.41 -17.27
C HIS A 194 6.96 -10.31 -16.99
N ARG A 195 6.83 -9.95 -15.72
CA ARG A 195 5.92 -8.94 -15.22
C ARG A 195 6.69 -7.87 -14.47
N LEU A 196 6.22 -6.62 -14.57
CA LEU A 196 6.72 -5.53 -13.76
C LEU A 196 6.09 -5.63 -12.39
N ILE A 197 6.93 -5.48 -11.38
CA ILE A 197 6.56 -5.56 -9.98
C ILE A 197 6.74 -4.20 -9.33
N VAL A 198 5.66 -3.67 -8.77
CA VAL A 198 5.64 -2.47 -7.94
C VAL A 198 5.43 -2.91 -6.49
N SER A 199 6.36 -2.56 -5.59
CA SER A 199 6.26 -2.90 -4.16
C SER A 199 5.92 -1.69 -3.31
N ILE A 200 5.12 -1.95 -2.27
CA ILE A 200 5.10 -1.17 -1.04
C ILE A 200 5.71 -2.06 0.03
N ASP A 201 6.94 -1.75 0.43
CA ASP A 201 7.72 -2.63 1.29
C ASP A 201 7.02 -2.82 2.65
N GLY A 202 6.97 -4.06 3.15
CA GLY A 202 6.27 -4.41 4.39
C GLY A 202 4.73 -4.44 4.28
N VAL A 203 4.16 -4.14 3.10
CA VAL A 203 2.70 -4.09 2.90
C VAL A 203 2.24 -5.06 1.80
N CYS A 204 2.62 -4.79 0.55
CA CYS A 204 2.11 -5.55 -0.59
C CYS A 204 2.97 -5.39 -1.85
N VAL A 205 2.69 -6.26 -2.81
CA VAL A 205 3.32 -6.30 -4.12
C VAL A 205 2.24 -6.35 -5.19
N VAL A 206 2.37 -5.51 -6.22
CA VAL A 206 1.51 -5.48 -7.40
C VAL A 206 2.30 -5.98 -8.60
N ALA A 207 1.76 -6.98 -9.29
CA ALA A 207 2.29 -7.47 -10.54
C ALA A 207 1.41 -7.01 -11.71
N THR A 208 2.04 -6.38 -12.70
CA THR A 208 1.37 -6.03 -13.95
C THR A 208 1.06 -7.27 -14.79
N THR A 209 0.31 -7.10 -15.89
CA THR A 209 0.37 -8.06 -17.00
C THR A 209 1.75 -8.04 -17.67
N TYR A 210 1.93 -8.88 -18.69
CA TYR A 210 3.08 -8.81 -19.58
C TYR A 210 3.33 -7.38 -20.10
N ILE A 211 4.60 -6.97 -20.09
CA ILE A 211 5.08 -5.72 -20.69
C ILE A 211 6.12 -6.08 -21.77
N PRO A 212 5.98 -5.58 -23.01
CA PRO A 212 6.99 -5.77 -24.05
C PRO A 212 8.36 -5.27 -23.62
N ARG A 213 9.42 -6.05 -23.88
CA ARG A 213 10.79 -5.66 -23.51
C ARG A 213 11.24 -4.32 -24.11
N CYS A 214 10.77 -3.99 -25.31
CA CYS A 214 11.10 -2.72 -25.97
C CYS A 214 10.49 -1.49 -25.26
N PHE A 215 9.54 -1.69 -24.34
CA PHE A 215 8.96 -0.62 -23.52
C PHE A 215 9.69 -0.46 -22.18
N LEU A 216 10.77 -1.19 -21.93
CA LEU A 216 11.50 -1.18 -20.68
C LEU A 216 12.89 -0.55 -20.84
N GLU A 217 13.21 0.36 -19.94
CA GLU A 217 14.52 1.00 -19.80
C GLU A 217 15.11 0.64 -18.43
N LYS A 218 16.39 0.28 -18.37
CA LYS A 218 17.07 -0.04 -17.10
C LYS A 218 17.40 1.24 -16.34
N ILE A 219 17.30 1.20 -15.01
CA ILE A 219 17.60 2.33 -14.11
C ILE A 219 18.51 1.90 -12.97
#